data_AF-A0A5C6NVN2-F1
#
_entry.id   AF-A0A5C6NVN2-F1
#
_cell.length_a   1.000
_cell.length_b   1.000
_cell.length_c   1.000
_cell.angle_alpha   90.00
_cell.angle_beta   90.00
_cell.angle_gamma   90.00
#
_symmetry.space_group_name_H-M   'P 1'
#
loop_
_entity.id
_entity.type
_entity.pdbx_description
1 polymer ?
#
loop_
_entity_poly.entity_id
_entity_poly.type
_entity_poly.pdbx_seq_one_letter_code
_entity_poly.pdbx_strand_id
1 'polypeptide(L)' 'MVLEDVTEFEVTPEGRRITKLDQILLNGNNITMLIPGGEGPEV' A
#
# COMPACT_ATOMS: atom_id res chain seq x y z
N MET A 1 -11.53 0.44 3.83
CA MET A 1 -10.74 0.04 5.02
C MET A 1 -10.03 1.28 5.53
N VAL A 2 -10.14 1.58 6.82
CA VAL A 2 -9.38 2.68 7.43
C VAL A 2 -7.99 2.15 7.77
N LEU A 3 -6.95 2.84 7.31
CA LEU A 3 -5.54 2.48 7.54
C LEU A 3 -4.79 3.70 8.06
N GLU A 4 -3.83 3.45 8.95
CA GLU A 4 -2.96 4.45 9.60
C GLU A 4 -1.49 4.11 9.32
N ASP A 5 -0.62 5.12 9.33
CA ASP A 5 0.83 5.01 9.09
C ASP A 5 1.18 4.24 7.80
N VAL A 6 0.50 4.57 6.71
CA VAL A 6 0.54 3.79 5.46
C VAL A 6 1.80 4.09 4.66
N THR A 7 2.39 3.01 4.14
CA THR A 7 3.40 3.09 3.08
C THR A 7 2.82 2.51 1.80
N GLU A 8 2.54 3.37 0.83
CA GLU A 8 2.05 2.95 -0.47
C GLU A 8 3.23 2.66 -1.41
N PHE A 9 3.14 1.53 -2.10
CA PHE A 9 4.10 1.10 -3.09
C PHE A 9 3.39 0.93 -4.43
N GLU A 10 3.74 1.79 -5.39
CA GLU A 10 3.23 1.73 -6.75
C GLU A 10 4.34 1.19 -7.66
N VAL A 11 4.06 0.11 -8.37
CA VAL A 11 4.97 -0.46 -9.37
C VAL A 11 4.54 0.07 -10.74
N THR A 12 5.38 0.89 -11.33
CA THR A 12 5.20 1.47 -12.67
C THR A 12 6.26 0.93 -13.63
N PRO A 13 6.06 1.04 -14.96
CA PRO A 13 7.10 0.69 -15.93
C PRO A 13 8.42 1.46 -15.73
N GLU A 14 8.35 2.67 -15.17
CA GLU A 14 9.49 3.53 -14.88
C GLU A 14 10.19 3.18 -13.55
N GLY A 15 9.62 2.27 -12.76
CA GLY A 15 10.14 1.82 -11.48
C GLY A 15 9.12 1.91 -10.35
N ARG A 16 9.61 1.89 -9.11
CA ARG A 16 8.78 1.90 -7.90
C ARG A 16 8.65 3.32 -7.35
N ARG A 17 7.41 3.77 -7.12
CA ARG A 17 7.11 4.99 -6.37
C ARG A 17 6.69 4.61 -4.94
N ILE A 18 7.21 5.37 -3.97
CA ILE A 18 6.93 5.18 -2.54
C ILE A 18 6.29 6.46 -2.01
N THR A 19 5.13 6.32 -1.39
CA THR A 19 4.41 7.44 -0.75
C THR A 19 4.09 7.09 0.71
N LYS A 20 4.29 8.05 1.61
CA LYS A 20 3.90 7.95 3.02
C LYS A 20 2.62 8.73 3.25
N LEU A 21 1.65 8.12 3.91
CA LEU A 21 0.34 8.70 4.17
C LEU A 21 -0.03 8.43 5.63
N ASP A 22 -0.40 9.48 6.37
CA ASP A 22 -0.71 9.34 7.80
C ASP A 22 -1.97 8.52 8.03
N GLN A 23 -3.03 8.79 7.28
CA GLN A 23 -4.30 8.05 7.34
C GLN A 23 -5.02 8.07 6.00
N ILE A 24 -5.63 6.93 5.63
CA ILE A 24 -6.46 6.82 4.43
C ILE A 24 -7.71 5.97 4.66
N LEU A 25 -8.74 6.25 3.84
CA LEU A 25 -9.83 5.31 3.61
C LEU A 25 -9.57 4.58 2.27
N LEU A 26 -9.08 3.34 2.36
CA LEU A 26 -8.83 2.49 1.20
C LEU A 26 -10.15 1.92 0.65
N ASN A 27 -10.40 2.09 -0.65
CA ASN A 27 -11.54 1.49 -1.32
C ASN A 27 -11.38 -0.05 -1.42
N GLY A 28 -12.35 -0.80 -0.90
CA GLY A 28 -12.32 -2.27 -0.88
C GLY A 28 -12.52 -2.94 -2.24
N ASN A 29 -13.05 -2.24 -3.24
CA ASN A 29 -13.41 -2.83 -4.53
C ASN A 29 -12.20 -3.30 -5.36
N ASN A 30 -11.02 -2.71 -5.12
CA ASN A 30 -9.78 -3.03 -5.87
C ASN A 30 -8.79 -3.87 -5.05
N ILE A 31 -9.21 -4.44 -3.91
CA ILE A 31 -8.33 -5.25 -3.06
C ILE A 31 -8.35 -6.70 -3.56
N THR A 32 -7.22 -7.18 -4.08
CA THR A 32 -7.06 -8.59 -4.50
C THR A 32 -6.66 -9.50 -3.35
N MET A 33 -5.76 -9.05 -2.46
CA MET A 33 -5.25 -9.83 -1.33
C MET A 33 -5.03 -8.96 -0.09
N LEU A 34 -5.18 -9.58 1.08
CA LEU A 34 -4.82 -9.02 2.38
C LEU A 34 -3.86 -10.01 3.04
N ILE A 35 -2.66 -9.55 3.40
CA ILE A 35 -1.61 -10.37 4.02
C ILE A 35 -1.36 -9.82 5.43
N PRO A 36 -1.85 -10.48 6.49
CA PRO A 36 -1.57 -10.06 7.86
C PRO A 36 -0.08 -10.17 8.20
N GLY A 37 0.48 -9.15 8.83
CA GLY A 37 1.89 -9.14 9.29
C GLY A 37 2.95 -8.96 8.20
N GLY A 38 2.57 -8.56 6.97
CA GLY A 38 3.54 -8.27 5.92
C GLY A 38 4.33 -6.99 6.19
N GLU A 39 5.64 -7.01 5.93
CA GLU A 39 6.55 -5.85 6.11
C GLU A 39 6.65 -4.95 4.87
N GLY A 40 5.93 -5.32 3.80
CA GLY A 40 6.03 -4.69 2.49
C GLY A 40 7.06 -5.39 1.58
N PRO A 41 7.13 -5.01 0.29
CA PRO A 41 8.07 -5.61 -0.63
C PRO A 41 9.52 -5.20 -0.31
N GLU A 42 10.45 -6.16 -0.26
CA GLU A 42 11.91 -5.91 -0.23
C GLU A 42 12.34 -5.06 -1.44
N VAL A 43 13.43 -4.30 -1.29
CA VAL A 43 13.92 -3.33 -2.31
C VAL A 43 14.70 -4.05 -3.40
#